data_AF-A0A131ZSX3-F1
#
_entry.id   AF-A0A131ZSX3-F1
#
_cell.length_a   1.000
_cell.length_b   1.000
_cell.length_c   1.000
_cell.angle_alpha   90.00
_cell.angle_beta   90.00
_cell.angle_gamma   90.00
#
_symmetry.space_group_name_H-M   'P 1'
#
loop_
_entity.id
_entity.type
_entity.pdbx_description
1 polymer ?
#
loop_
_entity_poly.entity_id
_entity_poly.type
_entity_poly.pdbx_seq_one_letter_code
_entity_poly.pdbx_strand_id
1 'polypeptide(L)'
;MFPMEISFEVMDGKLFGLTTFSRMGDIFITYKNEAALIEAEVGFHNLTGRYDWQLDAVGKSIIRVERERERERESKRDEEKYPLNS
;
A
#
# COMPACT_ATOMS: atom_id res chain seq x y z
N MET A 1 -20.35 -18.35 4.91
CA MET A 1 -19.26 -17.46 4.49
C MET A 1 -19.25 -16.28 5.43
N PHE A 2 -18.21 -16.11 6.24
CA PHE A 2 -18.10 -14.98 7.15
C PHE A 2 -17.51 -13.79 6.37
N PRO A 3 -18.10 -12.58 6.48
CA PRO A 3 -17.49 -11.40 5.89
C PRO A 3 -16.14 -11.12 6.58
N MET A 4 -15.12 -10.91 5.76
CA MET A 4 -13.76 -10.53 6.15
C MET A 4 -13.50 -9.15 5.58
N GLU A 5 -12.94 -8.25 6.40
CA GLU A 5 -12.41 -6.98 5.93
C GLU A 5 -10.91 -7.15 5.74
N ILE A 6 -10.42 -6.76 4.56
CA ILE A 6 -9.02 -6.86 4.18
C ILE A 6 -8.55 -5.45 3.84
N SER A 7 -7.52 -4.97 4.54
CA SER A 7 -6.79 -3.76 4.18
C SER A 7 -5.38 -4.13 3.72
N PHE A 8 -4.95 -3.47 2.65
CA PHE A 8 -3.62 -3.64 2.07
C PHE A 8 -2.98 -2.26 1.96
N GLU A 9 -1.81 -2.11 2.54
CA GLU A 9 -1.05 -0.87 2.53
C GLU A 9 0.34 -1.11 1.94
N VAL A 10 0.79 -0.18 1.10
CA VAL A 10 2.13 -0.17 0.51
C VAL A 10 2.86 1.06 1.03
N MET A 11 4.04 0.83 1.60
CA MET A 11 4.82 1.83 2.31
C MET A 11 6.26 1.87 1.80
N ASP A 12 6.96 2.97 2.14
CA ASP A 12 8.41 3.11 1.99
C ASP A 12 8.99 2.77 0.60
N GLY A 13 8.26 3.15 -0.44
CA GLY A 13 8.68 2.95 -1.83
C GLY A 13 9.98 3.65 -2.17
N LYS A 14 10.97 2.88 -2.65
CA LYS A 14 12.27 3.37 -3.12
C LYS A 14 12.57 2.84 -4.51
N LEU A 15 12.98 3.74 -5.40
CA LEU A 15 13.48 3.40 -6.73
C LEU A 15 15.01 3.52 -6.75
N PHE A 16 15.66 2.51 -7.29
CA PHE A 16 17.11 2.43 -7.44
C PHE A 16 17.49 2.31 -8.91
N GLY A 17 18.68 2.80 -9.25
CA GLY A 17 19.22 2.69 -10.61
C GLY A 17 18.72 3.76 -11.58
N LEU A 18 18.14 4.85 -11.08
CA LEU A 18 17.82 6.03 -11.91
C LEU A 18 19.05 6.63 -12.61
N THR A 19 20.23 6.44 -12.02
CA THR A 19 21.52 6.86 -12.64
C THR A 19 21.95 5.97 -13.81
N THR A 20 21.27 4.85 -14.05
CA THR A 20 21.55 3.96 -15.19
C THR A 20 20.81 4.36 -16.46
N PHE A 21 20.15 5.53 -16.44
CA PHE A 21 19.48 6.08 -17.61
C PHE A 21 20.47 6.34 -18.74
N SER A 22 20.20 5.78 -19.91
CA SER A 22 21.11 5.86 -21.05
C SER A 22 20.43 5.42 -22.34
N ARG A 23 21.14 5.61 -23.45
CA ARG A 23 20.74 5.14 -24.77
C ARG A 23 20.80 3.61 -24.84
N MET A 24 19.73 3.00 -25.32
CA MET A 24 19.56 1.54 -25.43
C MET A 24 19.77 0.99 -26.84
N GLY A 25 19.58 1.82 -27.86
CA GLY A 25 19.69 1.43 -29.26
C GLY A 25 20.42 2.48 -30.09
N ASP A 26 20.44 2.28 -31.40
CA ASP A 26 21.06 3.24 -32.32
C ASP A 26 20.31 4.57 -32.36
N ILE A 27 21.01 5.61 -32.82
CA ILE A 27 20.43 6.93 -33.08
C ILE A 27 20.13 7.00 -34.57
N PHE A 28 18.87 7.21 -34.92
CA PHE A 28 18.47 7.42 -36.30
C PHE A 28 18.32 8.91 -36.56
N ILE A 29 19.03 9.38 -37.58
CA ILE A 29 18.94 10.77 -38.04
C ILE A 29 18.38 10.75 -39.45
N THR A 30 17.18 11.32 -39.62
CA THR A 30 16.54 11.45 -40.93
C THR A 30 16.43 12.91 -41.29
N TYR A 31 17.02 13.29 -42.42
CA TYR A 31 16.86 14.64 -42.97
C TYR A 31 15.77 14.65 -44.03
N LYS A 32 14.71 15.44 -43.81
CA LYS A 32 13.60 15.56 -44.76
C LYS A 32 12.95 16.94 -44.63
N ASN A 33 12.63 17.57 -45.76
CA ASN A 33 11.97 18.88 -45.82
C ASN A 33 12.70 19.94 -44.96
N GLU A 34 14.02 20.05 -45.12
CA GLU A 34 14.87 21.00 -44.39
C GLU A 34 14.94 20.79 -42.86
N ALA A 35 14.28 19.74 -42.34
CA ALA A 35 14.31 19.37 -40.94
C ALA A 35 15.13 18.10 -40.70
N ALA A 36 15.85 18.06 -39.59
CA ALA A 36 16.48 16.86 -39.07
C ALA A 36 15.59 16.27 -37.97
N LEU A 37 15.11 15.05 -38.18
CA LEU A 37 14.47 14.24 -37.15
C LEU A 37 15.53 13.34 -36.52
N ILE A 38 15.63 13.39 -35.20
CA ILE A 38 16.54 12.55 -34.41
C ILE A 38 15.69 11.67 -33.51
N GLU A 39 15.82 10.36 -33.70
CA GLU A 39 15.13 9.34 -32.92
C GLU A 39 16.18 8.52 -32.16
N ALA A 40 15.97 8.32 -30.87
CA ALA A 40 16.83 7.51 -30.03
C ALA A 40 15.99 6.72 -29.02
N GLU A 41 16.34 5.45 -28.84
CA GLU A 41 15.78 4.64 -27.77
C GLU A 41 16.58 4.87 -26.48
N VAL A 42 15.88 5.23 -25.40
CA VAL A 42 16.47 5.51 -24.09
C VAL A 42 15.73 4.74 -23.01
N GLY A 43 16.46 4.33 -21.97
CA GLY A 43 15.90 3.56 -20.87
C GLY A 43 16.85 3.47 -19.69
N PHE A 44 16.52 2.64 -18.70
CA PHE A 44 17.38 2.34 -17.56
C PHE A 44 17.90 0.90 -17.69
N HIS A 45 19.21 0.70 -17.59
CA HIS A 45 19.78 -0.65 -17.64
C HIS A 45 19.38 -1.52 -16.45
N ASN A 46 19.14 -0.89 -15.30
CA ASN A 46 18.80 -1.60 -14.08
C ASN A 46 17.93 -0.73 -13.18
N LEU A 47 16.65 -0.60 -13.51
CA LEU A 47 15.67 0.09 -12.68
C LEU A 47 14.97 -0.93 -11.78
N THR A 48 15.18 -0.81 -10.47
CA THR A 48 14.55 -1.69 -9.47
C THR A 48 13.78 -0.87 -8.46
N GLY A 49 12.59 -1.35 -8.08
CA GLY A 49 11.81 -0.79 -6.98
C GLY A 49 11.84 -1.71 -5.77
N ARG A 50 11.82 -1.11 -4.58
CA ARG A 50 11.60 -1.80 -3.31
C ARG A 50 10.46 -1.12 -2.58
N TYR A 51 9.52 -1.90 -2.07
CA TYR A 51 8.37 -1.42 -1.34
C TYR A 51 8.13 -2.37 -0.18
N ASP A 52 7.79 -1.80 0.96
CA ASP A 52 7.28 -2.57 2.08
C ASP A 52 5.75 -2.63 1.96
N TRP A 53 5.15 -3.71 2.41
CA TRP A 53 3.71 -3.89 2.34
C TRP A 53 3.19 -4.59 3.59
N GLN A 54 1.99 -4.20 4.00
CA GLN A 54 1.26 -4.80 5.11
C GLN A 54 -0.12 -5.21 4.64
N LEU A 55 -0.56 -6.38 5.10
CA LEU A 55 -1.90 -6.89 4.86
C LEU A 55 -2.53 -7.22 6.20
N ASP A 56 -3.63 -6.53 6.51
CA ASP A 56 -4.44 -6.79 7.68
C ASP A 56 -5.76 -7.39 7.23
N ALA A 57 -6.04 -8.60 7.73
CA ALA A 57 -7.29 -9.31 7.46
C ALA A 57 -7.99 -9.57 8.80
N VAL A 58 -9.06 -8.83 9.06
CA VAL A 58 -9.84 -8.99 10.30
C VAL A 58 -11.18 -9.65 9.98
N GLY A 59 -11.43 -10.79 10.63
CA GLY A 59 -12.72 -11.49 10.53
C GLY A 59 -13.78 -10.79 11.38
N LYS A 60 -14.99 -10.57 10.85
CA LYS A 60 -16.09 -9.92 11.61
C LYS A 60 -16.49 -10.66 12.89
N SER A 61 -16.20 -11.95 13.03
CA SER A 61 -16.44 -12.72 14.25
C SER A 61 -15.56 -12.26 15.42
N ILE A 62 -14.31 -11.85 15.16
CA ILE A 62 -13.38 -11.37 16.19
C ILE A 62 -13.81 -9.98 16.66
N ILE A 63 -14.17 -9.10 15.71
CA ILE A 63 -14.68 -7.74 16.00
C ILE A 63 -15.97 -7.78 16.85
N ARG A 64 -16.83 -8.78 16.62
CA ARG A 64 -18.06 -8.95 17.42
C ARG A 64 -17.77 -9.37 18.85
N VAL A 65 -16.84 -10.32 19.05
CA VAL A 65 -16.45 -10.81 20.38
C VAL A 65 -15.78 -9.70 21.20
N GLU A 66 -14.95 -8.86 20.59
CA GLU A 66 -14.33 -7.72 21.28
C GLU A 66 -15.37 -6.69 21.71
N ARG A 67 -16.32 -6.32 20.83
CA ARG A 67 -17.41 -5.39 21.20
C ARG A 67 -18.33 -5.93 22.29
N GLU A 68 -18.65 -7.22 22.27
CA GLU A 68 -19.46 -7.84 23.32
C GLU A 68 -18.71 -7.82 24.67
N ARG A 69 -17.40 -8.11 24.68
CA ARG A 69 -16.56 -8.02 25.89
C ARG A 69 -16.38 -6.60 26.42
N GLU A 70 -16.29 -5.60 25.56
CA GLU A 70 -16.22 -4.20 25.98
C GLU A 70 -17.52 -3.74 26.64
N ARG A 71 -18.68 -4.10 26.07
CA ARG A 71 -19.99 -3.81 26.67
C ARG A 71 -20.19 -4.48 28.03
N GLU A 72 -19.76 -5.73 28.18
CA GLU A 72 -19.80 -6.43 29.49
C GLU A 72 -18.88 -5.79 30.53
N ARG A 73 -17.72 -5.25 30.11
CA ARG A 73 -16.81 -4.52 31.00
C ARG A 73 -17.34 -3.15 31.40
N GLU A 74 -18.09 -2.49 30.54
CA GLU A 74 -18.78 -1.24 30.87
C GLU A 74 -19.95 -1.48 31.83
N SER A 75 -20.80 -2.48 31.58
CA SER A 75 -21.94 -2.77 32.47
C SER A 75 -21.49 -3.15 33.88
N LYS A 76 -20.45 -3.97 34.01
CA LYS A 76 -19.89 -4.34 35.33
C LYS A 76 -19.28 -3.15 36.06
N ARG A 77 -18.70 -2.18 35.34
CA ARG A 77 -18.18 -0.94 35.93
C ARG A 77 -19.29 -0.05 36.46
N ASP A 78 -20.42 0.01 35.76
CA ASP A 78 -21.57 0.80 36.16
C ASP A 78 -22.31 0.18 37.36
N GLU A 79 -22.41 -1.16 37.40
CA GLU A 79 -22.94 -1.92 38.56
C GLU A 79 -22.08 -1.73 39.82
N GLU A 80 -20.74 -1.71 39.66
CA GLU A 80 -19.81 -1.52 40.78
C GLU A 80 -19.79 -0.05 41.27
N LYS A 81 -20.06 0.92 40.38
CA LYS A 81 -20.12 2.35 40.71
C LYS A 81 -21.42 2.77 41.40
N TYR A 82 -22.52 2.07 41.13
CA TYR A 82 -23.82 2.30 41.76
C TYR A 82 -24.39 1.00 42.31
N PRO A 83 -23.81 0.44 43.38
CA PRO A 83 -24.37 -0.76 44.00
C PRO A 83 -25.79 -0.45 44.47
N LEU A 84 -26.75 -1.21 43.95
CA LEU A 84 -28.13 -1.18 44.42
C LEU A 84 -28.15 -1.66 45.88
N ASN A 85 -28.14 -0.73 46.82
CA ASN A 85 -28.39 -1.01 48.22
C ASN A 85 -29.82 -1.57 48.34
N SER A 86 -29.91 -2.89 48.47
CA SER A 86 -31.13 -3.61 48.86
C SER A 86 -31.10 -3.87 50.35
#